data_AF-A0A6G1RLA6-F1
#
_entry.id   AF-A0A6G1RLA6-F1
#
_cell.length_a   1.000
_cell.length_b   1.000
_cell.length_c   1.000
_cell.angle_alpha   90.00
_cell.angle_beta   90.00
_cell.angle_gamma   90.00
#
_symmetry.space_group_name_H-M   'P 1'
#
loop_
_entity.id
_entity.type
_entity.pdbx_description
1 polymer ?
#
loop_
_entity_poly.entity_id
_entity_poly.type
_entity_poly.pdbx_seq_one_letter_code
_entity_poly.pdbx_strand_id
1 'polypeptide(L)'
;AHNLDLKGTVVILDEAHNVEKLCEESSSFDLTPYDLASAMDALNVVLEEQAKVVQQNEINAEFNMELASSGLNMELEDIAKIKKILLQLESAIDAVELPPNGTGITKEGSYIFDLFAEAQITFQTKSSLLESLEQILQFLSGRTGIFVNTSGLHKLSDIIQTVFNIDSPEGTTVFKPHQSISKYYKVHFHWDNSNQKKKQRTDLWSSSAKKQGKTLSYWCFSPGYSMHELVRQGVRTIILTSGTLSPLSSFTMEMQIPFPVCLENPHVIDKHQLWVGIIPKGPDGAVLTSTYERRFSEDYLSSLGKTIGNLVRVVPHGLLVFFPSYPVMDKSLEYWREHDFARRIEEVKPMFVEPRNKGSFAEVMDAYYDKVICPKSSGAAFLAVCRGKASEGLDFADINGRGVIITGLPFPPRMEPRVVLKMQFLDEMRRSGAGAQYLSGREWYSQQASRAVNQAIGRVIRHRQDYGAIFLCDHRFTTGDVRSKL
;
A
#
# COMPACT_ATOMS: atom_id res chain seq x y z
N ALA A 1 13.00 7.95 -10.94
CA ALA A 1 14.18 7.18 -10.51
C ALA A 1 14.35 6.00 -11.47
N HIS A 2 15.55 5.89 -12.06
CA HIS A 2 15.92 5.02 -13.20
C HIS A 2 15.20 5.38 -14.51
N ASN A 3 15.80 6.29 -15.26
CA ASN A 3 15.44 6.67 -16.63
C ASN A 3 15.73 5.48 -17.58
N LEU A 4 15.07 4.34 -17.34
CA LEU A 4 15.26 3.10 -18.08
C LEU A 4 14.53 3.22 -19.41
N ASP A 5 15.28 3.12 -20.50
CA ASP A 5 14.67 2.93 -21.82
C ASP A 5 14.12 1.51 -21.89
N LEU A 6 12.80 1.38 -21.80
CA LEU A 6 12.11 0.10 -21.87
C LEU A 6 11.81 -0.33 -23.31
N LYS A 7 12.14 0.48 -24.32
CA LYS A 7 11.85 0.19 -25.71
C LYS A 7 12.59 -1.05 -26.19
N GLY A 8 11.85 -2.02 -26.73
CA GLY A 8 12.37 -3.29 -27.23
C GLY A 8 12.81 -4.28 -26.15
N THR A 9 12.62 -3.96 -24.86
CA THR A 9 13.06 -4.80 -23.74
C THR A 9 12.07 -5.93 -23.43
N VAL A 10 12.56 -6.95 -22.70
CA VAL A 10 11.72 -7.99 -22.09
C VAL A 10 11.61 -7.67 -20.60
N VAL A 11 10.39 -7.45 -20.12
CA VAL A 11 10.09 -7.16 -18.71
C VAL A 11 9.53 -8.42 -18.08
N ILE A 12 10.20 -8.90 -17.03
CA ILE A 12 9.75 -10.06 -16.24
C ILE A 12 9.39 -9.55 -14.85
N LEU A 13 8.13 -9.71 -14.46
CA LEU A 13 7.65 -9.40 -13.12
C LEU A 13 7.35 -10.72 -12.41
N ASP A 14 8.22 -11.05 -11.46
CA ASP A 14 7.95 -12.12 -10.50
C ASP A 14 7.04 -11.63 -9.37
N GLU A 15 6.38 -12.55 -8.67
CA GLU A 15 5.36 -12.22 -7.67
C GLU A 15 4.25 -11.30 -8.23
N ALA A 16 3.84 -11.57 -9.48
CA ALA A 16 2.92 -10.73 -10.24
C ALA A 16 1.53 -10.52 -9.59
N HIS A 17 1.20 -11.27 -8.54
CA HIS A 17 0.01 -11.02 -7.73
C HIS A 17 0.03 -9.64 -7.04
N ASN A 18 1.20 -9.00 -6.92
CA ASN A 18 1.35 -7.65 -6.36
C ASN A 18 1.18 -6.54 -7.42
N VAL A 19 1.22 -6.89 -8.72
CA VAL A 19 1.22 -5.90 -9.82
C VAL A 19 -0.04 -5.05 -9.81
N GLU A 20 -1.21 -5.63 -9.50
CA GLU A 20 -2.49 -4.88 -9.43
C GLU A 20 -2.35 -3.66 -8.52
N LYS A 21 -1.89 -3.91 -7.28
CA LYS A 21 -1.72 -2.89 -6.26
C LYS A 21 -0.61 -1.90 -6.62
N LEU A 22 0.52 -2.39 -7.14
CA LEU A 22 1.65 -1.55 -7.53
C LEU A 22 1.28 -0.58 -8.66
N CYS A 23 0.52 -1.04 -9.66
CA CYS A 23 0.02 -0.18 -10.74
C CYS A 23 -0.87 0.94 -10.18
N GLU A 24 -1.85 0.61 -9.34
CA GLU A 24 -2.71 1.61 -8.71
C GLU A 24 -1.93 2.60 -7.85
N GLU A 25 -1.03 2.11 -6.99
CA GLU A 25 -0.23 2.95 -6.09
C GLU A 25 0.73 3.86 -6.84
N SER A 26 1.42 3.36 -7.87
CA SER A 26 2.34 4.16 -8.69
C SER A 26 1.67 5.31 -9.42
N SER A 27 0.38 5.17 -9.73
CA SER A 27 -0.43 6.17 -10.41
C SER A 27 -1.33 6.94 -9.44
N SER A 28 -1.15 6.79 -8.13
CA SER A 28 -1.91 7.48 -7.08
C SER A 28 -1.02 8.36 -6.23
N PHE A 29 -1.59 9.39 -5.60
CA PHE A 29 -0.90 10.12 -4.55
C PHE A 29 -1.84 10.57 -3.43
N ASP A 30 -1.24 10.78 -2.26
CA ASP A 30 -1.79 11.57 -1.17
C ASP A 30 -0.88 12.78 -0.97
N LEU A 31 -1.47 13.96 -0.88
CA LEU A 31 -0.83 15.23 -0.55
C LEU A 31 -1.31 15.66 0.84
N THR A 32 -0.42 15.58 1.82
CA THR A 32 -0.73 15.91 3.20
C THR A 32 -0.38 17.38 3.52
N PRO A 33 -0.94 17.95 4.60
CA PRO A 33 -0.53 19.27 5.08
C PRO A 33 0.97 19.35 5.40
N TYR A 34 1.56 18.23 5.84
CA TYR A 34 2.99 18.17 6.12
C TYR A 34 3.84 18.31 4.86
N ASP A 35 3.42 17.70 3.75
CA ASP A 35 4.15 17.77 2.48
C ASP A 35 4.18 19.22 1.96
N LEU A 36 3.04 19.91 2.01
CA LEU A 36 2.94 21.33 1.64
C LEU A 36 3.78 22.23 2.56
N ALA A 37 3.69 22.03 3.88
CA ALA A 37 4.50 22.78 4.84
C ALA A 37 6.00 22.57 4.62
N SER A 38 6.44 21.32 4.41
CA SER A 38 7.85 21.02 4.12
C SER A 38 8.32 21.65 2.81
N ALA A 39 7.46 21.71 1.78
CA ALA A 39 7.78 22.38 0.53
C ALA A 39 7.94 23.90 0.73
N MET A 40 7.02 24.52 1.49
CA MET A 40 7.08 25.95 1.81
C MET A 40 8.31 26.31 2.64
N ASP A 41 8.67 25.49 3.64
CA ASP A 41 9.87 25.70 4.47
C ASP A 41 11.13 25.65 3.61
N ALA A 42 11.23 24.70 2.68
CA ALA A 42 12.35 24.64 1.74
C ALA A 42 12.44 25.90 0.85
N LEU A 43 11.30 26.41 0.36
CA LEU A 43 11.27 27.65 -0.41
C LEU A 43 11.65 28.88 0.42
N ASN A 44 11.25 28.93 1.70
CA ASN A 44 11.62 30.03 2.60
C ASN A 44 13.14 30.12 2.76
N VAL A 45 13.82 28.99 2.92
CA VAL A 45 15.29 28.94 3.00
C VAL A 45 15.93 29.48 1.72
N VAL A 46 15.40 29.14 0.55
CA VAL A 46 15.91 29.63 -0.73
C VAL A 46 15.65 31.14 -0.89
N LEU A 47 14.47 31.62 -0.54
CA LEU A 47 14.12 33.05 -0.58
C LEU A 47 15.01 33.89 0.33
N GLU A 48 15.22 33.46 1.57
CA GLU A 48 16.04 34.17 2.54
C GLU A 48 17.49 34.31 2.07
N GLU A 49 18.03 33.29 1.41
CA GLU A 49 19.40 33.36 0.90
C GLU A 49 19.54 34.20 -0.36
N GLN A 50 18.60 34.08 -1.30
CA GLN A 50 18.61 34.98 -2.46
C GLN A 50 18.47 36.44 -2.01
N ALA A 51 17.63 36.72 -1.02
CA ALA A 51 17.48 38.07 -0.47
C ALA A 51 18.78 38.57 0.16
N LYS A 52 19.52 37.72 0.90
CA LYS A 52 20.84 38.07 1.45
C LYS A 52 21.86 38.36 0.36
N VAL A 53 21.88 37.59 -0.73
CA VAL A 53 22.81 37.82 -1.85
C VAL A 53 22.48 39.13 -2.57
N VAL A 54 21.20 39.43 -2.80
CA VAL A 54 20.78 40.71 -3.39
C VAL A 54 21.21 41.89 -2.51
N GLN A 55 20.95 41.84 -1.20
CA GLN A 55 21.39 42.88 -0.27
C GLN A 55 22.91 43.03 -0.23
N GLN A 56 23.65 41.92 -0.24
CA GLN A 56 25.12 41.95 -0.28
C GLN A 56 25.63 42.55 -1.59
N ASN A 57 24.95 42.29 -2.70
CA ASN A 57 25.32 42.82 -4.01
C ASN A 57 25.02 44.31 -4.15
N GLU A 58 23.94 44.80 -3.54
CA GLU A 58 23.66 46.24 -3.42
C GLU A 58 24.81 46.94 -2.66
N ILE A 59 25.24 46.38 -1.53
CA ILE A 59 26.39 46.89 -0.75
C ILE A 59 27.68 46.81 -1.59
N ASN A 60 27.97 45.66 -2.20
CA ASN A 60 29.19 45.48 -2.98
C ASN A 60 29.25 46.45 -4.17
N ALA A 61 28.11 46.76 -4.80
CA ALA A 61 28.01 47.75 -5.87
C ALA A 61 28.31 49.18 -5.37
N GLU A 62 27.83 49.56 -4.18
CA GLU A 62 28.16 50.86 -3.57
C GLU A 62 29.67 51.01 -3.29
N PHE A 63 30.35 49.91 -2.94
CA PHE A 63 31.77 49.90 -2.61
C PHE A 63 32.70 49.42 -3.74
N ASN A 64 32.21 49.24 -4.97
CA ASN A 64 32.96 48.69 -6.12
C ASN A 64 33.68 47.35 -5.81
N MET A 65 33.04 46.48 -5.04
CA MET A 65 33.51 45.13 -4.72
C MET A 65 32.90 44.09 -5.68
N GLU A 66 33.52 42.91 -5.77
CA GLU A 66 33.00 41.81 -6.59
C GLU A 66 31.59 41.36 -6.13
N LEU A 67 30.70 41.13 -7.09
CA LEU A 67 29.34 40.65 -6.81
C LEU A 67 29.37 39.18 -6.37
N ALA A 68 28.65 38.89 -5.30
CA ALA A 68 28.39 37.53 -4.85
C ALA A 68 27.43 36.83 -5.82
N SER A 69 27.77 35.60 -6.23
CA SER A 69 26.86 34.71 -6.96
C SER A 69 26.21 33.73 -5.99
N SER A 70 24.89 33.63 -6.03
CA SER A 70 24.15 32.68 -5.21
C SER A 70 24.22 31.24 -5.73
N GLY A 71 24.74 31.03 -6.96
CA GLY A 71 24.76 29.72 -7.61
C GLY A 71 23.41 29.21 -8.11
N LEU A 72 22.32 29.98 -7.91
CA LEU A 72 20.99 29.70 -8.46
C LEU A 72 20.64 30.80 -9.48
N ASN A 73 20.33 30.39 -10.71
CA ASN A 73 19.98 31.31 -11.79
C ASN A 73 18.46 31.58 -11.83
N MET A 74 17.90 32.06 -10.72
CA MET A 74 16.48 32.41 -10.60
C MET A 74 16.30 33.72 -9.85
N GLU A 75 15.35 34.55 -10.29
CA GLU A 75 15.02 35.79 -9.61
C GLU A 75 14.17 35.55 -8.35
N LEU A 76 14.25 36.48 -7.38
CA LEU A 76 13.45 36.45 -6.16
C LEU A 76 11.94 36.38 -6.46
N GLU A 77 11.51 37.06 -7.52
CA GLU A 77 10.11 37.06 -7.96
C GLU A 77 9.64 35.68 -8.39
N ASP A 78 10.49 34.89 -9.06
CA ASP A 78 10.11 33.56 -9.54
C ASP A 78 9.96 32.57 -8.40
N ILE A 79 10.85 32.62 -7.41
CA ILE A 79 10.76 31.79 -6.21
C ILE A 79 9.52 32.21 -5.39
N ALA A 80 9.22 33.52 -5.31
CA ALA A 80 8.04 34.02 -4.65
C ALA A 80 6.74 33.59 -5.36
N LYS A 81 6.73 33.52 -6.70
CA LYS A 81 5.61 32.97 -7.49
C LYS A 81 5.34 31.50 -7.13
N ILE A 82 6.38 30.67 -7.01
CA ILE A 82 6.22 29.25 -6.62
C ILE A 82 5.66 29.13 -5.21
N LYS A 83 6.16 29.94 -4.26
CA LYS A 83 5.60 29.98 -2.90
C LYS A 83 4.13 30.41 -2.89
N LYS A 84 3.76 31.39 -3.73
CA LYS A 84 2.36 31.82 -3.89
C LYS A 84 1.48 30.71 -4.45
N ILE A 85 1.96 29.94 -5.43
CA ILE A 85 1.27 28.76 -5.98
C ILE A 85 0.97 27.76 -4.85
N LEU A 86 1.95 27.43 -4.01
CA LEU A 86 1.76 26.52 -2.89
C LEU A 86 0.73 27.01 -1.87
N LEU A 87 0.78 28.30 -1.51
CA LEU A 87 -0.21 28.92 -0.62
C LEU A 87 -1.63 28.90 -1.21
N GLN A 88 -1.76 29.13 -2.51
CA GLN A 88 -3.04 29.06 -3.20
C GLN A 88 -3.57 27.62 -3.25
N LEU A 89 -2.69 26.63 -3.49
CA LEU A 89 -3.07 25.21 -3.46
C LEU A 89 -3.54 24.79 -2.07
N GLU A 90 -2.81 25.18 -1.01
CA GLU A 90 -3.22 24.93 0.37
C GLU A 90 -4.58 25.56 0.65
N SER A 91 -4.79 26.83 0.27
CA SER A 91 -6.07 27.53 0.44
C SER A 91 -7.22 26.85 -0.32
N ALA A 92 -6.99 26.35 -1.53
CA ALA A 92 -7.99 25.67 -2.33
C ALA A 92 -8.40 24.33 -1.69
N ILE A 93 -7.43 23.56 -1.16
CA ILE A 93 -7.69 22.33 -0.40
C ILE A 93 -8.47 22.65 0.89
N ASP A 94 -8.07 23.71 1.59
CA ASP A 94 -8.71 24.13 2.84
C ASP A 94 -10.13 24.65 2.65
N ALA A 95 -10.48 25.17 1.46
CA ALA A 95 -11.82 25.62 1.12
C ALA A 95 -12.84 24.48 0.94
N VAL A 96 -12.38 23.23 0.71
CA VAL A 96 -13.29 22.09 0.49
C VAL A 96 -14.02 21.71 1.79
N GLU A 97 -15.32 21.92 1.87
CA GLU A 97 -16.11 21.58 3.06
C GLU A 97 -16.20 20.06 3.26
N LEU A 98 -15.78 19.61 4.46
CA LEU A 98 -15.85 18.20 4.85
C LEU A 98 -17.09 17.94 5.71
N PRO A 99 -17.78 16.81 5.51
CA PRO A 99 -18.88 16.40 6.37
C PRO A 99 -18.51 16.33 7.87
N PRO A 100 -19.44 16.69 8.78
CA PRO A 100 -19.19 16.71 10.22
C PRO A 100 -19.04 15.32 10.85
N ASN A 101 -19.49 14.27 10.17
CA ASN A 101 -19.37 12.88 10.62
C ASN A 101 -17.95 12.31 10.49
N GLY A 102 -16.97 13.13 10.08
CA GLY A 102 -15.58 12.73 9.88
C GLY A 102 -15.33 11.87 8.64
N THR A 103 -16.37 11.59 7.85
CA THR A 103 -16.20 10.94 6.54
C THR A 103 -15.65 11.94 5.53
N GLY A 104 -14.73 11.50 4.69
CA GLY A 104 -14.19 12.34 3.62
C GLY A 104 -15.22 12.61 2.52
N ILE A 105 -14.94 13.59 1.65
CA ILE A 105 -15.73 13.87 0.45
C ILE A 105 -15.00 13.37 -0.79
N THR A 106 -15.73 12.77 -1.72
CA THR A 106 -15.18 12.31 -2.99
C THR A 106 -15.77 13.11 -4.15
N LYS A 107 -14.92 13.49 -5.10
CA LYS A 107 -15.25 14.14 -6.37
C LYS A 107 -14.77 13.25 -7.53
N GLU A 108 -15.30 13.49 -8.71
CA GLU A 108 -14.81 12.82 -9.93
C GLU A 108 -13.34 13.16 -10.21
N GLY A 109 -12.62 12.25 -10.87
CA GLY A 109 -11.20 12.42 -11.15
C GLY A 109 -10.86 13.73 -11.87
N SER A 110 -11.76 14.27 -12.69
CA SER A 110 -11.52 15.50 -13.45
C SER A 110 -11.45 16.75 -12.57
N TYR A 111 -12.00 16.71 -11.35
CA TYR A 111 -11.96 17.82 -10.40
C TYR A 111 -10.53 18.25 -10.04
N ILE A 112 -9.55 17.35 -10.18
CA ILE A 112 -8.15 17.65 -9.89
C ILE A 112 -7.62 18.82 -10.73
N PHE A 113 -8.09 18.93 -11.98
CA PHE A 113 -7.65 19.98 -12.89
C PHE A 113 -8.23 21.34 -12.50
N ASP A 114 -9.49 21.36 -12.05
CA ASP A 114 -10.13 22.58 -11.57
C ASP A 114 -9.45 23.09 -10.29
N LEU A 115 -9.20 22.18 -9.33
CA LEU A 115 -8.50 22.48 -8.08
C LEU A 115 -7.08 23.02 -8.33
N PHE A 116 -6.32 22.40 -9.22
CA PHE A 116 -4.95 22.80 -9.52
C PHE A 116 -4.90 24.12 -10.30
N ALA A 117 -5.90 24.39 -11.14
CA ALA A 117 -6.02 25.66 -11.85
C ALA A 117 -6.26 26.85 -10.91
N GLU A 118 -6.96 26.67 -9.78
CA GLU A 118 -7.08 27.72 -8.74
C GLU A 118 -5.71 28.17 -8.21
N ALA A 119 -4.74 27.25 -8.17
CA ALA A 119 -3.36 27.51 -7.79
C ALA A 119 -2.43 27.82 -8.97
N GLN A 120 -2.97 28.09 -10.17
CA GLN A 120 -2.20 28.36 -11.40
C GLN A 120 -1.35 27.18 -11.90
N ILE A 121 -1.64 25.94 -11.46
CA ILE A 121 -1.00 24.72 -11.96
C ILE A 121 -1.87 24.15 -13.10
N THR A 122 -1.38 24.26 -14.33
CA THR A 122 -2.13 23.92 -15.54
C THR A 122 -1.23 23.19 -16.55
N PHE A 123 -1.80 22.65 -17.63
CA PHE A 123 -1.02 22.06 -18.72
C PHE A 123 -0.04 23.06 -19.35
N GLN A 124 -0.38 24.35 -19.36
CA GLN A 124 0.46 25.40 -19.92
C GLN A 124 1.60 25.81 -18.99
N THR A 125 1.37 25.78 -17.67
CA THR A 125 2.35 26.22 -16.66
C THR A 125 3.21 25.09 -16.11
N LYS A 126 2.84 23.81 -16.34
CA LYS A 126 3.52 22.64 -15.77
C LYS A 126 5.03 22.61 -16.06
N SER A 127 5.45 22.85 -17.30
CA SER A 127 6.84 22.65 -17.71
C SER A 127 7.77 23.65 -17.03
N SER A 128 7.41 24.94 -17.06
CA SER A 128 8.16 26.00 -16.37
C SER A 128 8.18 25.79 -14.84
N LEU A 129 7.07 25.33 -14.26
CA LEU A 129 7.02 25.04 -12.82
C LEU A 129 7.94 23.86 -12.45
N LEU A 130 7.93 22.77 -13.24
CA LEU A 130 8.81 21.62 -13.03
C LEU A 130 10.29 22.00 -13.17
N GLU A 131 10.66 22.75 -14.20
CA GLU A 131 12.03 23.26 -14.39
C GLU A 131 12.48 24.12 -13.22
N SER A 132 11.60 25.00 -12.72
CA SER A 132 11.89 25.85 -11.57
C SER A 132 12.09 25.04 -10.29
N LEU A 133 11.25 24.03 -10.05
CA LEU A 133 11.39 23.12 -8.91
C LEU A 133 12.69 22.31 -9.00
N GLU A 134 13.07 21.86 -10.18
CA GLU A 134 14.32 21.13 -10.40
C GLU A 134 15.55 21.99 -10.10
N GLN A 135 15.58 23.25 -10.56
CA GLN A 135 16.65 24.20 -10.24
C GLN A 135 16.77 24.44 -8.73
N ILE A 136 15.64 24.63 -8.04
CA ILE A 136 15.60 24.81 -6.58
C ILE A 136 16.12 23.55 -5.86
N LEU A 137 15.70 22.36 -6.29
CA LEU A 137 16.13 21.09 -5.71
C LEU A 137 17.64 20.86 -5.92
N GLN A 138 18.16 21.16 -7.11
CA GLN A 138 19.59 21.06 -7.41
C GLN A 138 20.40 22.02 -6.55
N PHE A 139 19.93 23.27 -6.39
CA PHE A 139 20.57 24.26 -5.53
C PHE A 139 20.60 23.82 -4.06
N LEU A 140 19.49 23.31 -3.52
CA LEU A 140 19.44 22.82 -2.15
C LEU A 140 20.31 21.57 -1.92
N SER A 141 20.42 20.69 -2.93
CA SER A 141 21.24 19.47 -2.87
C SER A 141 22.74 19.75 -2.93
N GLY A 142 23.15 20.82 -3.62
CA GLY A 142 24.56 21.21 -3.77
C GLY A 142 25.19 21.81 -2.52
N ARG A 143 24.43 21.99 -1.43
CA ARG A 143 24.90 22.68 -0.22
C ARG A 143 25.55 21.73 0.78
N THR A 144 26.69 22.15 1.31
CA THR A 144 27.34 21.51 2.44
C THR A 144 26.92 22.18 3.76
N GLY A 145 26.35 21.42 4.69
CA GLY A 145 26.23 21.81 6.11
C GLY A 145 24.83 22.13 6.65
N ILE A 146 23.83 22.47 5.80
CA ILE A 146 22.44 22.67 6.23
C ILE A 146 21.58 21.56 5.63
N PHE A 147 21.05 20.67 6.48
CA PHE A 147 20.09 19.66 6.05
C PHE A 147 18.70 20.29 5.91
N VAL A 148 18.31 20.66 4.69
CA VAL A 148 16.96 21.13 4.37
C VAL A 148 16.12 19.94 3.95
N ASN A 149 14.94 19.79 4.55
CA ASN A 149 14.00 18.76 4.13
C ASN A 149 13.33 19.13 2.80
N THR A 150 13.77 18.53 1.69
CA THR A 150 13.25 18.77 0.34
C THR A 150 12.12 17.80 -0.07
N SER A 151 11.69 16.90 0.82
CA SER A 151 10.71 15.86 0.50
C SER A 151 9.39 16.42 -0.05
N GLY A 152 8.90 17.54 0.49
CA GLY A 152 7.70 18.22 -0.01
C GLY A 152 7.83 18.72 -1.45
N LEU A 153 9.00 19.27 -1.83
CA LEU A 153 9.24 19.77 -3.19
C LEU A 153 9.34 18.61 -4.20
N HIS A 154 10.03 17.52 -3.84
CA HIS A 154 10.03 16.31 -4.66
C HIS A 154 8.62 15.76 -4.85
N LYS A 155 7.84 15.67 -3.76
CA LYS A 155 6.45 15.20 -3.80
C LYS A 155 5.57 16.05 -4.71
N LEU A 156 5.73 17.39 -4.68
CA LEU A 156 5.01 18.29 -5.57
C LEU A 156 5.37 18.04 -7.04
N SER A 157 6.66 17.87 -7.35
CA SER A 157 7.12 17.56 -8.70
C SER A 157 6.48 16.26 -9.22
N ASP A 158 6.54 15.19 -8.41
CA ASP A 158 5.93 13.90 -8.74
C ASP A 158 4.41 14.01 -8.96
N ILE A 159 3.72 14.81 -8.16
CA ILE A 159 2.28 15.05 -8.28
C ILE A 159 1.96 15.77 -9.59
N ILE A 160 2.69 16.83 -9.94
CA ILE A 160 2.50 17.56 -11.20
C ILE A 160 2.73 16.63 -12.38
N GLN A 161 3.80 15.84 -12.36
CA GLN A 161 4.07 14.83 -13.38
C GLN A 161 2.95 13.80 -13.48
N THR A 162 2.41 13.34 -12.35
CA THR A 162 1.33 12.35 -12.31
C THR A 162 0.02 12.90 -12.88
N VAL A 163 -0.38 14.12 -12.51
CA VAL A 163 -1.64 14.74 -12.94
C VAL A 163 -1.59 15.15 -14.41
N PHE A 164 -0.44 15.64 -14.87
CA PHE A 164 -0.26 16.20 -16.21
C PHE A 164 0.66 15.34 -17.10
N ASN A 165 0.63 14.02 -16.93
CA ASN A 165 1.47 13.04 -17.64
C ASN A 165 1.24 12.95 -19.16
N ILE A 166 0.18 13.56 -19.69
CA ILE A 166 -0.12 13.55 -21.12
C ILE A 166 0.08 14.93 -21.69
N ASP A 167 0.94 15.02 -22.70
CA ASP A 167 1.05 16.21 -23.51
C ASP A 167 -0.17 16.33 -24.41
N SER A 168 -0.74 17.53 -24.47
CA SER A 168 -1.77 17.82 -25.47
C SER A 168 -1.13 17.62 -26.84
N PRO A 169 -1.62 16.73 -27.72
CA PRO A 169 -1.13 16.68 -29.08
C PRO A 169 -1.37 18.06 -29.69
N GLU A 170 -0.28 18.71 -30.10
CA GLU A 170 -0.31 20.02 -30.74
C GLU A 170 -1.33 19.97 -31.90
N GLY A 171 -2.36 20.81 -31.84
CA GLY A 171 -3.23 21.09 -32.98
C GLY A 171 -4.55 20.31 -33.11
N THR A 172 -5.01 19.51 -32.14
CA THR A 172 -6.33 18.84 -32.26
C THR A 172 -7.36 19.41 -31.27
N THR A 173 -8.26 20.28 -31.76
CA THR A 173 -9.31 20.96 -30.98
C THR A 173 -10.55 20.09 -30.66
N VAL A 174 -10.55 18.79 -30.97
CA VAL A 174 -11.80 18.00 -31.03
C VAL A 174 -11.88 16.81 -30.06
N PHE A 175 -10.83 16.41 -29.34
CA PHE A 175 -10.94 15.42 -28.26
C PHE A 175 -10.09 15.82 -27.07
N LYS A 176 -10.72 16.11 -25.93
CA LYS A 176 -10.04 16.40 -24.64
C LYS A 176 -9.51 15.09 -24.04
N PRO A 177 -8.21 14.74 -24.16
CA PRO A 177 -7.70 13.43 -23.75
C PRO A 177 -7.84 13.21 -22.23
N HIS A 178 -7.79 14.31 -21.46
CA HIS A 178 -7.89 14.31 -20.00
C HIS A 178 -9.26 13.83 -19.48
N GLN A 179 -10.36 14.05 -20.21
CA GLN A 179 -11.69 13.57 -19.83
C GLN A 179 -11.82 12.04 -19.94
N SER A 180 -11.00 11.40 -20.78
CA SER A 180 -11.02 9.94 -20.93
C SER A 180 -10.26 9.22 -19.82
N ILE A 181 -9.37 9.90 -19.10
CA ILE A 181 -8.50 9.27 -18.09
C ILE A 181 -9.00 9.55 -16.69
N SER A 182 -9.59 10.72 -16.46
CA SER A 182 -10.24 11.05 -15.19
C SER A 182 -11.24 10.00 -14.72
N LYS A 183 -11.83 9.22 -15.64
CA LYS A 183 -12.73 8.09 -15.31
C LYS A 183 -12.06 6.99 -14.48
N TYR A 184 -10.74 6.83 -14.57
CA TYR A 184 -9.98 5.84 -13.80
C TYR A 184 -9.61 6.34 -12.40
N TYR A 185 -9.87 7.61 -12.12
CA TYR A 185 -9.44 8.29 -10.91
C TYR A 185 -10.63 8.79 -10.09
N LYS A 186 -10.43 8.90 -8.78
CA LYS A 186 -11.29 9.69 -7.91
C LYS A 186 -10.44 10.65 -7.08
N VAL A 187 -10.96 11.84 -6.85
CA VAL A 187 -10.36 12.82 -5.94
C VAL A 187 -11.07 12.69 -4.59
N HIS A 188 -10.33 12.45 -3.52
CA HIS A 188 -10.88 12.27 -2.18
C HIS A 188 -10.21 13.25 -1.20
N PHE A 189 -11.00 13.87 -0.35
CA PHE A 189 -10.52 14.74 0.72
C PHE A 189 -10.94 14.19 2.06
N HIS A 190 -10.01 14.14 3.01
CA HIS A 190 -10.31 13.73 4.37
C HIS A 190 -9.42 14.47 5.37
N TRP A 191 -9.79 14.43 6.64
CA TRP A 191 -8.93 14.96 7.70
C TRP A 191 -7.62 14.19 7.78
N ASP A 192 -6.51 14.91 7.94
CA ASP A 192 -5.23 14.26 8.16
C ASP A 192 -5.26 13.49 9.50
N ASN A 193 -4.98 12.19 9.40
CA ASN A 193 -4.91 11.26 10.52
C ASN A 193 -3.45 10.91 10.88
N SER A 194 -2.45 11.51 10.22
CA SER A 194 -1.03 11.25 10.45
C SER A 194 -0.61 11.50 11.91
N ASN A 195 -1.26 12.45 12.59
CA ASN A 195 -1.04 12.74 14.02
C ASN A 195 -1.47 11.60 14.97
N GLN A 196 -2.33 10.66 14.57
CA GLN A 196 -2.64 9.50 15.40
C GLN A 196 -1.54 8.42 15.33
N LYS A 197 -0.76 8.35 14.24
CA LYS A 197 0.34 7.38 14.09
C LYS A 197 1.65 7.82 14.77
N LYS A 198 1.84 9.13 15.04
CA LYS A 198 3.04 9.70 15.66
C LYS A 198 2.92 10.02 17.16
N LYS A 199 1.87 9.55 17.85
CA LYS A 199 1.63 9.84 19.29
C LYS A 199 2.58 9.11 20.28
N GLN A 200 3.82 8.86 19.87
CA GLN A 200 4.90 8.32 20.71
C GLN A 200 6.26 9.02 20.55
N ARG A 201 6.34 10.22 19.94
CA ARG A 201 7.49 11.12 20.13
C ARG A 201 7.05 12.42 20.78
N THR A 202 7.47 12.57 22.02
CA THR A 202 7.41 13.78 22.83
C THR A 202 8.25 14.88 22.20
N ASP A 203 7.60 15.89 21.61
CA ASP A 203 8.21 17.20 21.40
C ASP A 203 7.33 18.24 22.10
N LEU A 204 7.72 18.51 23.35
CA LEU A 204 7.19 19.56 24.23
C LEU A 204 7.89 20.88 23.89
N TRP A 205 7.55 21.52 22.76
CA TRP A 205 7.70 22.99 22.56
C TRP A 205 7.21 23.43 21.17
N SER A 206 5.89 23.58 21.01
CA SER A 206 5.28 24.46 20.02
C SER A 206 3.80 24.62 20.38
N SER A 207 3.51 25.60 21.23
CA SER A 207 2.16 25.97 21.66
C SER A 207 1.53 26.91 20.62
N SER A 208 1.21 26.35 19.46
CA SER A 208 0.23 26.91 18.52
C SER A 208 -0.68 25.76 18.11
N ALA A 209 -1.99 25.88 18.38
CA ALA A 209 -2.96 24.86 18.04
C ALA A 209 -2.93 24.65 16.51
N LYS A 210 -2.17 23.64 16.05
CA LYS A 210 -2.10 23.29 14.63
C LYS A 210 -3.50 22.87 14.20
N LYS A 211 -4.16 23.71 13.39
CA LYS A 211 -5.40 23.39 12.69
C LYS A 211 -5.21 22.01 12.05
N GLN A 212 -6.12 21.07 12.32
CA GLN A 212 -6.07 19.77 11.68
C GLN A 212 -6.25 19.99 10.17
N GLY A 213 -5.19 19.82 9.39
CA GLY A 213 -5.24 20.05 7.95
C GLY A 213 -5.96 18.92 7.22
N LYS A 214 -6.25 19.14 5.93
CA LYS A 214 -6.92 18.19 5.05
C LYS A 214 -5.89 17.50 4.15
N THR A 215 -6.08 16.21 3.92
CA THR A 215 -5.32 15.44 2.92
C THR A 215 -6.09 15.43 1.61
N LEU A 216 -5.40 15.75 0.52
CA LEU A 216 -5.89 15.59 -0.85
C LEU A 216 -5.36 14.27 -1.41
N SER A 217 -6.26 13.40 -1.80
CA SER A 217 -5.96 12.10 -2.38
C SER A 217 -6.43 12.04 -3.83
N TYR A 218 -5.55 11.65 -4.74
CA TYR A 218 -5.89 11.36 -6.13
C TYR A 218 -5.55 9.90 -6.42
N TRP A 219 -6.58 9.07 -6.47
CA TRP A 219 -6.41 7.61 -6.50
C TRP A 219 -6.83 7.04 -7.85
N CYS A 220 -5.88 6.36 -8.51
CA CYS A 220 -6.14 5.52 -9.67
C CYS A 220 -6.66 4.15 -9.19
N PHE A 221 -7.77 3.69 -9.79
CA PHE A 221 -8.37 2.39 -9.50
C PHE A 221 -8.29 1.40 -10.67
N SER A 222 -7.54 1.76 -11.71
CA SER A 222 -7.35 0.95 -12.92
C SER A 222 -5.90 0.52 -13.05
N PRO A 223 -5.53 -0.70 -12.60
CA PRO A 223 -4.19 -1.25 -12.83
C PRO A 223 -3.85 -1.27 -14.32
N GLY A 224 -4.86 -1.57 -15.15
CA GLY A 224 -4.70 -1.60 -16.58
C GLY A 224 -4.34 -0.26 -17.22
N TYR A 225 -4.65 0.87 -16.58
CA TYR A 225 -4.15 2.17 -17.05
C TYR A 225 -2.61 2.20 -17.05
N SER A 226 -1.99 1.82 -15.93
CA SER A 226 -0.54 1.79 -15.79
C SER A 226 0.10 0.71 -16.67
N MET A 227 -0.56 -0.43 -16.86
CA MET A 227 -0.07 -1.48 -17.76
C MET A 227 -0.08 -1.05 -19.23
N HIS A 228 -1.10 -0.30 -19.67
CA HIS A 228 -1.10 0.28 -21.03
C HIS A 228 0.02 1.29 -21.19
N GLU A 229 0.34 2.07 -20.15
CA GLU A 229 1.46 3.00 -20.19
C GLU A 229 2.80 2.26 -20.34
N LEU A 230 2.98 1.17 -19.61
CA LEU A 230 4.15 0.29 -19.78
C LEU A 230 4.26 -0.26 -21.22
N VAL A 231 3.13 -0.67 -21.82
CA VAL A 231 3.11 -1.14 -23.23
C VAL A 231 3.46 0.00 -24.20
N ARG A 232 2.98 1.23 -23.96
CA ARG A 232 3.26 2.40 -24.81
C ARG A 232 4.73 2.80 -24.84
N GLN A 233 5.50 2.48 -23.80
CA GLN A 233 6.95 2.66 -23.79
C GLN A 233 7.68 1.73 -24.79
N GLY A 234 6.96 0.86 -25.51
CA GLY A 234 7.51 0.04 -26.58
C GLY A 234 8.20 -1.22 -26.06
N VAL A 235 7.82 -1.71 -24.88
CA VAL A 235 8.26 -3.00 -24.34
C VAL A 235 7.94 -4.11 -25.34
N ARG A 236 8.90 -4.99 -25.62
CA ARG A 236 8.74 -6.10 -26.58
C ARG A 236 7.89 -7.22 -26.01
N THR A 237 8.15 -7.59 -24.76
CA THR A 237 7.49 -8.72 -24.08
C THR A 237 7.32 -8.41 -22.60
N ILE A 238 6.13 -8.67 -22.05
CA ILE A 238 5.86 -8.63 -20.62
C ILE A 238 5.56 -10.06 -20.18
N ILE A 239 6.31 -10.57 -19.21
CA ILE A 239 6.11 -11.88 -18.59
C ILE A 239 5.73 -11.66 -17.13
N LEU A 240 4.57 -12.17 -16.74
CA LEU A 240 4.06 -12.08 -15.36
C LEU A 240 4.04 -13.48 -14.76
N THR A 241 4.77 -13.70 -13.67
CA THR A 241 4.85 -14.99 -12.99
C THR A 241 4.45 -14.85 -11.53
N SER A 242 3.65 -15.80 -11.02
CA SER A 242 3.38 -15.94 -9.58
C SER A 242 2.66 -17.26 -9.32
N GLY A 243 2.95 -17.88 -8.17
CA GLY A 243 2.32 -19.13 -7.74
C GLY A 243 0.85 -18.99 -7.31
N THR A 244 0.32 -17.77 -7.21
CA THR A 244 -1.01 -17.48 -6.64
C THR A 244 -1.88 -16.59 -7.54
N LEU A 245 -1.60 -16.53 -8.85
CA LEU A 245 -2.36 -15.71 -9.81
C LEU A 245 -3.78 -16.23 -10.11
N SER A 246 -4.03 -17.53 -9.92
CA SER A 246 -5.31 -18.13 -10.25
C SER A 246 -6.45 -17.52 -9.42
N PRO A 247 -7.64 -17.24 -10.00
CA PRO A 247 -8.02 -17.49 -11.40
C PRO A 247 -7.45 -16.47 -12.41
N LEU A 248 -6.78 -16.94 -13.47
CA LEU A 248 -6.12 -16.08 -14.46
C LEU A 248 -7.08 -15.09 -15.16
N SER A 249 -8.32 -15.51 -15.43
CA SER A 249 -9.33 -14.65 -16.07
C SER A 249 -9.56 -13.34 -15.31
N SER A 250 -9.73 -13.43 -14.00
CA SER A 250 -9.91 -12.26 -13.14
C SER A 250 -8.70 -11.32 -13.17
N PHE A 251 -7.48 -11.88 -13.14
CA PHE A 251 -6.25 -11.09 -13.21
C PHE A 251 -6.13 -10.36 -14.56
N THR A 252 -6.42 -11.03 -15.68
CA THR A 252 -6.41 -10.39 -17.01
C THR A 252 -7.43 -9.26 -17.13
N MET A 253 -8.62 -9.39 -16.51
CA MET A 253 -9.63 -8.33 -16.46
C MET A 253 -9.16 -7.10 -15.67
N GLU A 254 -8.21 -7.21 -14.75
CA GLU A 254 -7.70 -6.05 -14.02
C GLU A 254 -6.58 -5.35 -14.79
N MET A 255 -5.70 -6.15 -15.40
CA MET A 255 -4.56 -5.67 -16.18
C MET A 255 -4.96 -5.04 -17.51
N GLN A 256 -6.11 -5.39 -18.08
CA GLN A 256 -6.68 -4.81 -19.31
C GLN A 256 -5.75 -4.78 -20.53
N ILE A 257 -4.66 -5.54 -20.51
CA ILE A 257 -3.76 -5.75 -21.67
C ILE A 257 -3.91 -7.20 -22.15
N PRO A 258 -3.63 -7.49 -23.44
CA PRO A 258 -3.78 -8.83 -23.97
C PRO A 258 -2.71 -9.79 -23.41
N PHE A 259 -3.14 -10.96 -22.94
CA PHE A 259 -2.28 -12.08 -22.59
C PHE A 259 -2.57 -13.25 -23.53
N PRO A 260 -1.94 -13.28 -24.73
CA PRO A 260 -2.19 -14.35 -25.70
C PRO A 260 -1.66 -15.71 -25.24
N VAL A 261 -0.70 -15.71 -24.31
CA VAL A 261 -0.14 -16.90 -23.69
C VAL A 261 -0.46 -16.87 -22.21
N CYS A 262 -1.29 -17.82 -21.78
CA CYS A 262 -1.65 -18.05 -20.39
C CYS A 262 -1.29 -19.50 -20.04
N LEU A 263 -0.60 -19.70 -18.92
CA LEU A 263 -0.21 -21.03 -18.45
C LEU A 263 -0.58 -21.17 -16.98
N GLU A 264 -1.35 -22.22 -16.67
CA GLU A 264 -1.66 -22.64 -15.31
C GLU A 264 -1.25 -24.12 -15.20
N ASN A 265 -0.23 -24.38 -14.38
CA ASN A 265 0.31 -25.73 -14.21
C ASN A 265 -0.34 -26.41 -13.01
N PRO A 266 -0.52 -27.75 -13.05
CA PRO A 266 -0.94 -28.49 -11.87
C PRO A 266 0.11 -28.39 -10.76
N HIS A 267 -0.33 -28.62 -9.52
CA HIS A 267 0.56 -28.61 -8.37
C HIS A 267 1.64 -29.71 -8.49
N VAL A 268 2.85 -29.42 -8.03
CA VAL A 268 4.02 -30.30 -8.11
C VAL A 268 4.01 -31.50 -7.14
N ILE A 269 3.00 -31.61 -6.26
CA ILE A 269 2.95 -32.63 -5.20
C ILE A 269 1.80 -33.60 -5.43
N ASP A 270 1.92 -34.79 -4.84
CA ASP A 270 0.87 -35.77 -4.78
C ASP A 270 -0.16 -35.48 -3.68
N LYS A 271 -1.37 -36.00 -3.84
CA LYS A 271 -2.49 -35.80 -2.89
C LYS A 271 -2.21 -36.22 -1.45
N HIS A 272 -1.27 -37.14 -1.22
CA HIS A 272 -0.94 -37.62 0.12
C HIS A 272 0.00 -36.68 0.89
N GLN A 273 0.67 -35.75 0.19
CA GLN A 273 1.63 -34.81 0.77
C GLN A 273 0.95 -33.60 1.42
N LEU A 274 -0.31 -33.31 1.06
CA LEU A 274 -1.03 -32.16 1.59
C LEU A 274 -2.39 -32.57 2.13
N TRP A 275 -2.62 -32.31 3.41
CA TRP A 275 -3.93 -32.41 4.01
C TRP A 275 -4.54 -31.01 4.15
N VAL A 276 -5.80 -30.84 3.71
CA VAL A 276 -6.54 -29.58 3.87
C VAL A 276 -7.85 -29.88 4.56
N GLY A 277 -8.08 -29.24 5.71
CA GLY A 277 -9.29 -29.42 6.50
C GLY A 277 -9.90 -28.10 6.95
N ILE A 278 -11.23 -28.02 6.80
CA ILE A 278 -12.02 -26.90 7.33
C ILE A 278 -12.50 -27.28 8.73
N ILE A 279 -12.22 -26.42 9.70
CA ILE A 279 -12.64 -26.55 11.09
C ILE A 279 -13.70 -25.46 11.35
N PRO A 280 -15.00 -25.75 11.12
CA PRO A 280 -16.05 -24.74 11.25
C PRO A 280 -16.45 -24.48 12.71
N LYS A 281 -16.13 -25.40 13.62
CA LYS A 281 -16.46 -25.36 15.03
C LYS A 281 -15.27 -25.83 15.85
N GLY A 282 -15.05 -25.21 17.01
CA GLY A 282 -14.03 -25.69 17.94
C GLY A 282 -14.47 -26.94 18.70
N PRO A 283 -13.58 -27.48 19.56
CA PRO A 283 -13.82 -28.72 20.30
C PRO A 283 -14.97 -28.63 21.31
N ASP A 284 -15.40 -27.42 21.65
CA ASP A 284 -16.54 -27.11 22.51
C ASP A 284 -17.85 -26.91 21.72
N GLY A 285 -17.85 -27.11 20.41
CA GLY A 285 -19.02 -26.98 19.54
C GLY A 285 -19.37 -25.55 19.13
N ALA A 286 -18.67 -24.55 19.66
CA ALA A 286 -18.83 -23.15 19.28
C ALA A 286 -18.37 -22.91 17.84
N VAL A 287 -19.09 -22.06 17.10
CA VAL A 287 -18.79 -21.76 15.69
C VAL A 287 -17.56 -20.85 15.61
N LEU A 288 -16.56 -21.25 14.84
CA LEU A 288 -15.41 -20.43 14.54
C LEU A 288 -15.77 -19.43 13.43
N THR A 289 -15.76 -18.14 13.76
CA THR A 289 -16.10 -17.07 12.82
C THR A 289 -15.43 -15.75 13.18
N SER A 290 -14.51 -15.32 12.34
CA SER A 290 -13.77 -14.07 12.52
C SER A 290 -14.50 -12.83 11.93
N THR A 291 -15.83 -12.87 11.81
CA THR A 291 -16.64 -11.74 11.32
C THR A 291 -16.53 -10.54 12.25
N TYR A 292 -16.79 -9.33 11.74
CA TYR A 292 -16.68 -8.09 12.53
C TYR A 292 -17.45 -8.17 13.87
N GLU A 293 -18.65 -8.73 13.84
CA GLU A 293 -19.55 -8.86 14.99
C GLU A 293 -19.06 -9.89 16.03
N ARG A 294 -18.38 -10.97 15.61
CA ARG A 294 -18.05 -12.10 16.50
C ARG A 294 -16.58 -12.25 16.83
N ARG A 295 -15.67 -11.64 16.05
CA ARG A 295 -14.20 -11.83 16.20
C ARG A 295 -13.61 -11.44 17.56
N PHE A 296 -14.36 -10.68 18.37
CA PHE A 296 -13.97 -10.29 19.74
C PHE A 296 -14.92 -10.85 20.81
N SER A 297 -15.83 -11.74 20.45
CA SER A 297 -16.67 -12.44 21.42
C SER A 297 -15.83 -13.46 22.20
N GLU A 298 -16.09 -13.59 23.50
CA GLU A 298 -15.36 -14.53 24.36
C GLU A 298 -15.50 -15.98 23.87
N ASP A 299 -16.70 -16.38 23.42
CA ASP A 299 -16.95 -17.70 22.84
C ASP A 299 -16.00 -18.01 21.68
N TYR A 300 -15.81 -17.06 20.76
CA TYR A 300 -14.89 -17.23 19.63
C TYR A 300 -13.44 -17.30 20.09
N LEU A 301 -13.00 -16.38 20.94
CA LEU A 301 -11.62 -16.31 21.42
C LEU A 301 -11.23 -17.57 22.22
N SER A 302 -12.14 -18.05 23.07
CA SER A 302 -12.01 -19.29 23.85
C SER A 302 -11.97 -20.52 22.95
N SER A 303 -12.93 -20.66 22.03
CA SER A 303 -13.04 -21.81 21.14
C SER A 303 -11.85 -21.90 20.17
N LEU A 304 -11.36 -20.77 19.66
CA LEU A 304 -10.16 -20.71 18.83
C LEU A 304 -8.91 -21.12 19.63
N GLY A 305 -8.76 -20.63 20.86
CA GLY A 305 -7.65 -21.00 21.74
C GLY A 305 -7.61 -22.51 22.04
N LYS A 306 -8.76 -23.12 22.33
CA LYS A 306 -8.89 -24.58 22.52
C LYS A 306 -8.55 -25.35 21.23
N THR A 307 -9.00 -24.85 20.08
CA THR A 307 -8.72 -25.43 18.76
C THR A 307 -7.21 -25.45 18.49
N ILE A 308 -6.53 -24.31 18.66
CA ILE A 308 -5.08 -24.20 18.50
C ILE A 308 -4.35 -25.08 19.51
N GLY A 309 -4.79 -25.10 20.77
CA GLY A 309 -4.25 -25.98 21.81
C GLY A 309 -4.26 -27.47 21.46
N ASN A 310 -5.25 -27.93 20.68
CA ASN A 310 -5.28 -29.29 20.16
C ASN A 310 -4.33 -29.47 18.97
N LEU A 311 -4.29 -28.50 18.05
CA LEU A 311 -3.48 -28.57 16.84
C LEU A 311 -1.97 -28.52 17.14
N VAL A 312 -1.52 -27.72 18.12
CA VAL A 312 -0.10 -27.64 18.50
C VAL A 312 0.46 -28.96 19.04
N ARG A 313 -0.40 -29.88 19.51
CA ARG A 313 -0.01 -31.21 20.00
C ARG A 313 0.24 -32.22 18.88
N VAL A 314 -0.40 -32.02 17.73
CA VAL A 314 -0.37 -32.99 16.62
C VAL A 314 0.52 -32.55 15.46
N VAL A 315 0.70 -31.24 15.25
CA VAL A 315 1.56 -30.74 14.19
C VAL A 315 3.03 -30.76 14.67
N PRO A 316 3.91 -31.55 14.01
CA PRO A 316 5.32 -31.57 14.36
C PRO A 316 6.03 -30.29 13.89
N HIS A 317 7.16 -29.96 14.51
CA HIS A 317 8.03 -28.87 14.07
C HIS A 317 7.31 -27.52 13.96
N GLY A 318 7.50 -26.79 12.86
CA GLY A 318 6.94 -25.46 12.63
C GLY A 318 5.44 -25.47 12.34
N LEU A 319 4.69 -24.68 13.13
CA LEU A 319 3.27 -24.36 12.90
C LEU A 319 3.12 -22.86 12.65
N LEU A 320 2.54 -22.48 11.52
CA LEU A 320 2.23 -21.08 11.21
C LEU A 320 0.77 -20.80 11.55
N VAL A 321 0.48 -19.69 12.21
CA VAL A 321 -0.89 -19.28 12.60
C VAL A 321 -1.14 -17.87 12.07
N PHE A 322 -1.90 -17.78 10.99
CA PHE A 322 -2.23 -16.50 10.37
C PHE A 322 -3.58 -15.97 10.82
N PHE A 323 -3.56 -14.72 11.27
CA PHE A 323 -4.73 -13.94 11.64
C PHE A 323 -5.16 -12.97 10.54
N PRO A 324 -6.47 -12.66 10.42
CA PRO A 324 -6.95 -11.69 9.43
C PRO A 324 -6.36 -10.28 9.57
N SER A 325 -5.97 -9.87 10.78
CA SER A 325 -5.35 -8.57 11.05
C SER A 325 -4.72 -8.52 12.44
N TYR A 326 -3.81 -7.56 12.68
CA TYR A 326 -3.15 -7.39 13.97
C TYR A 326 -4.14 -7.19 15.14
N PRO A 327 -5.22 -6.38 15.04
CA PRO A 327 -6.19 -6.27 16.13
C PRO A 327 -6.83 -7.61 16.54
N VAL A 328 -7.06 -8.53 15.60
CA VAL A 328 -7.61 -9.86 15.90
C VAL A 328 -6.57 -10.74 16.58
N MET A 329 -5.32 -10.71 16.10
CA MET A 329 -4.21 -11.42 16.72
C MET A 329 -3.98 -10.95 18.16
N ASP A 330 -3.84 -9.64 18.35
CA ASP A 330 -3.54 -9.03 19.65
C ASP A 330 -4.66 -9.32 20.66
N LYS A 331 -5.92 -9.19 20.26
CA LYS A 331 -7.06 -9.47 21.14
C LYS A 331 -7.16 -10.95 21.51
N SER A 332 -6.80 -11.84 20.58
CA SER A 332 -6.72 -13.29 20.84
C SER A 332 -5.62 -13.60 21.85
N LEU A 333 -4.43 -13.04 21.65
CA LEU A 333 -3.29 -13.21 22.55
C LEU A 333 -3.51 -12.61 23.94
N GLU A 334 -4.17 -11.46 24.04
CA GLU A 334 -4.59 -10.87 25.32
C GLU A 334 -5.52 -11.83 26.06
N TYR A 335 -6.63 -12.25 25.42
CA TYR A 335 -7.60 -13.17 26.02
C TYR A 335 -6.95 -14.50 26.43
N TRP A 336 -6.08 -15.08 25.60
CA TRP A 336 -5.41 -16.35 25.90
C TRP A 336 -4.44 -16.26 27.07
N ARG A 337 -3.79 -15.11 27.29
CA ARG A 337 -2.93 -14.90 28.46
C ARG A 337 -3.74 -14.76 29.73
N GLU A 338 -4.85 -14.03 29.69
CA GLU A 338 -5.75 -13.84 30.83
C GLU A 338 -6.43 -15.16 31.27
N HIS A 339 -6.67 -16.09 30.34
CA HIS A 339 -7.42 -17.33 30.58
C HIS A 339 -6.54 -18.59 30.54
N ASP A 340 -5.24 -18.47 30.74
CA ASP A 340 -4.29 -19.58 30.85
C ASP A 340 -4.12 -20.46 29.58
N PHE A 341 -4.75 -20.10 28.46
CA PHE A 341 -4.59 -20.82 27.19
C PHE A 341 -3.17 -20.65 26.62
N ALA A 342 -2.61 -19.45 26.70
CA ALA A 342 -1.28 -19.16 26.17
C ALA A 342 -0.21 -20.02 26.85
N ARG A 343 -0.22 -20.10 28.19
CA ARG A 343 0.70 -20.94 28.96
C ARG A 343 0.62 -22.41 28.54
N ARG A 344 -0.60 -22.95 28.45
CA ARG A 344 -0.83 -24.35 28.04
C ARG A 344 -0.36 -24.65 26.61
N ILE A 345 -0.46 -23.68 25.72
CA ILE A 345 0.07 -23.80 24.36
C ILE A 345 1.60 -23.79 24.39
N GLU A 346 2.20 -22.83 25.09
CA GLU A 346 3.66 -22.65 25.18
C GLU A 346 4.38 -23.82 25.86
N GLU A 347 3.73 -24.50 26.80
CA GLU A 347 4.23 -25.74 27.43
C GLU A 347 4.45 -26.87 26.41
N VAL A 348 3.65 -26.90 25.34
CA VAL A 348 3.75 -27.90 24.27
C VAL A 348 4.63 -27.38 23.15
N LYS A 349 4.37 -26.16 22.68
CA LYS A 349 4.98 -25.55 21.50
C LYS A 349 5.09 -24.03 21.72
N PRO A 350 6.29 -23.48 21.94
CA PRO A 350 6.49 -22.05 22.17
C PRO A 350 5.95 -21.19 21.04
N MET A 351 5.37 -20.03 21.41
CA MET A 351 4.78 -19.09 20.46
C MET A 351 5.71 -17.90 20.21
N PHE A 352 5.92 -17.60 18.93
CA PHE A 352 6.61 -16.41 18.44
C PHE A 352 5.59 -15.54 17.71
N VAL A 353 5.63 -14.22 17.91
CA VAL A 353 4.61 -13.31 17.38
C VAL A 353 5.26 -12.30 16.45
N GLU A 354 4.67 -12.11 15.27
CA GLU A 354 5.15 -11.15 14.28
C GLU A 354 5.19 -9.72 14.86
N PRO A 355 6.39 -9.09 14.93
CA PRO A 355 6.50 -7.72 15.41
C PRO A 355 5.99 -6.71 14.36
N ARG A 356 5.27 -5.70 14.86
CA ARG A 356 4.78 -4.58 14.04
C ARG A 356 5.93 -3.71 13.51
N ASN A 357 6.95 -3.44 14.33
CA ASN A 357 8.11 -2.63 13.96
C ASN A 357 9.10 -3.43 13.08
N LYS A 358 9.88 -2.72 12.25
CA LYS A 358 10.84 -3.37 11.33
C LYS A 358 12.09 -3.92 12.03
N GLY A 359 12.47 -3.36 13.18
CA GLY A 359 13.74 -3.64 13.83
C GLY A 359 13.91 -5.04 14.43
N SER A 360 12.84 -5.67 14.93
CA SER A 360 12.94 -6.94 15.68
C SER A 360 12.43 -8.17 14.90
N PHE A 361 12.04 -8.01 13.63
CA PHE A 361 11.47 -9.13 12.87
C PHE A 361 12.47 -10.27 12.64
N ALA A 362 13.72 -9.93 12.30
CA ALA A 362 14.78 -10.93 12.11
C ALA A 362 15.06 -11.70 13.40
N GLU A 363 15.21 -11.00 14.52
CA GLU A 363 15.50 -11.61 15.83
C GLU A 363 14.42 -12.62 16.26
N VAL A 364 13.14 -12.27 16.06
CA VAL A 364 12.02 -13.18 16.39
C VAL A 364 11.99 -14.39 15.46
N MET A 365 12.34 -14.22 14.18
CA MET A 365 12.43 -15.34 13.24
C MET A 365 13.59 -16.27 13.53
N ASP A 366 14.77 -15.74 13.84
CA ASP A 366 15.93 -16.56 14.18
C ASP A 366 15.62 -17.41 15.41
N ALA A 367 15.01 -16.81 16.44
CA ALA A 367 14.58 -17.53 17.63
C ALA A 367 13.50 -18.60 17.34
N TYR A 368 12.61 -18.35 16.36
CA TYR A 368 11.67 -19.36 15.88
C TYR A 368 12.39 -20.54 15.24
N TYR A 369 13.30 -20.28 14.28
CA TYR A 369 14.04 -21.34 13.58
C TYR A 369 14.88 -22.17 14.54
N ASP A 370 15.60 -21.52 15.46
CA ASP A 370 16.38 -22.19 16.51
C ASP A 370 15.52 -23.13 17.34
N LYS A 371 14.27 -22.73 17.62
CA LYS A 371 13.36 -23.56 18.41
C LYS A 371 12.74 -24.70 17.61
N VAL A 372 12.47 -24.51 16.31
CA VAL A 372 11.98 -25.56 15.40
C VAL A 372 12.97 -26.72 15.29
N ILE A 373 14.27 -26.42 15.18
CA ILE A 373 15.31 -27.44 15.00
C ILE A 373 15.73 -28.13 16.30
N CYS A 374 15.29 -27.63 17.45
CA CYS A 374 15.69 -28.12 18.77
C CYS A 374 15.21 -29.58 18.99
N PRO A 375 16.12 -30.58 19.13
CA PRO A 375 15.71 -31.99 19.24
C PRO A 375 14.90 -32.33 20.49
N LYS A 376 14.95 -31.47 21.52
CA LYS A 376 14.22 -31.62 22.79
C LYS A 376 12.84 -30.93 22.76
N SER A 377 12.45 -30.34 21.64
CA SER A 377 11.20 -29.59 21.47
C SER A 377 10.29 -30.28 20.47
N SER A 378 8.98 -30.08 20.61
CA SER A 378 7.99 -30.47 19.59
C SER A 378 8.00 -29.51 18.37
N GLY A 379 8.84 -28.47 18.40
CA GLY A 379 8.92 -27.39 17.42
C GLY A 379 8.45 -26.04 17.99
N ALA A 380 8.03 -25.14 17.11
CA ALA A 380 7.57 -23.80 17.48
C ALA A 380 6.35 -23.35 16.66
N ALA A 381 5.56 -22.44 17.22
CA ALA A 381 4.44 -21.81 16.56
C ALA A 381 4.80 -20.34 16.23
N PHE A 382 4.52 -19.91 14.99
CA PHE A 382 4.70 -18.52 14.57
C PHE A 382 3.34 -17.90 14.27
N LEU A 383 2.96 -16.90 15.06
CA LEU A 383 1.71 -16.17 14.96
C LEU A 383 1.95 -14.89 14.15
N ALA A 384 1.29 -14.80 13.01
CA ALA A 384 1.44 -13.71 12.06
C ALA A 384 0.09 -13.23 11.54
N VAL A 385 0.08 -12.20 10.71
CA VAL A 385 -1.13 -11.72 10.05
C VAL A 385 -1.04 -12.00 8.55
N CYS A 386 -2.18 -12.27 7.92
CA CYS A 386 -2.27 -12.28 6.46
C CYS A 386 -1.92 -10.88 5.93
N ARG A 387 -1.19 -10.81 4.81
CA ARG A 387 -0.60 -9.56 4.27
C ARG A 387 0.39 -8.89 5.23
N GLY A 388 0.90 -9.65 6.19
CA GLY A 388 2.02 -9.30 7.05
C GLY A 388 3.34 -9.75 6.45
N LYS A 389 4.44 -9.40 7.13
CA LYS A 389 5.81 -9.65 6.64
C LYS A 389 6.05 -11.15 6.44
N ALA A 390 5.59 -11.98 7.38
CA ALA A 390 5.76 -13.42 7.30
C ALA A 390 4.96 -14.07 6.16
N SER A 391 3.85 -13.45 5.72
CA SER A 391 3.01 -14.00 4.65
C SER A 391 3.45 -13.62 3.22
N GLU A 392 4.29 -12.59 3.07
CA GLU A 392 4.73 -12.09 1.76
C GLU A 392 6.19 -12.48 1.44
N GLY A 393 7.12 -12.27 2.38
CA GLY A 393 8.56 -12.26 2.07
C GLY A 393 9.41 -13.39 2.66
N LEU A 394 8.81 -14.33 3.42
CA LEU A 394 9.57 -15.42 4.05
C LEU A 394 9.33 -16.79 3.41
N ASP A 395 10.42 -17.56 3.37
CA ASP A 395 10.39 -18.96 3.01
C ASP A 395 10.33 -19.84 4.27
N PHE A 396 9.38 -20.78 4.30
CA PHE A 396 9.14 -21.69 5.42
C PHE A 396 9.27 -23.11 4.90
N ALA A 397 10.47 -23.47 4.46
CA ALA A 397 10.74 -24.78 3.87
C ALA A 397 10.75 -25.90 4.92
N ASP A 398 10.26 -27.07 4.52
CA ASP A 398 10.37 -28.31 5.27
C ASP A 398 9.83 -28.22 6.71
N ILE A 399 10.71 -28.46 7.69
CA ILE A 399 10.39 -28.50 9.11
C ILE A 399 9.94 -27.14 9.64
N ASN A 400 10.27 -26.05 8.93
CA ASN A 400 9.90 -24.70 9.32
C ASN A 400 8.41 -24.39 9.08
N GLY A 401 7.65 -25.26 8.41
CA GLY A 401 6.27 -24.98 8.03
C GLY A 401 5.41 -26.21 7.79
N ARG A 402 5.40 -27.19 8.71
CA ARG A 402 4.62 -28.44 8.55
C ARG A 402 3.11 -28.26 8.69
N GLY A 403 2.66 -27.19 9.31
CA GLY A 403 1.26 -26.83 9.36
C GLY A 403 1.02 -25.35 9.25
N VAL A 404 -0.12 -24.98 8.67
CA VAL A 404 -0.64 -23.61 8.66
C VAL A 404 -2.07 -23.57 9.16
N ILE A 405 -2.37 -22.64 10.06
CA ILE A 405 -3.71 -22.34 10.54
C ILE A 405 -4.12 -20.98 9.99
N ILE A 406 -5.24 -20.94 9.29
CA ILE A 406 -5.90 -19.70 8.88
C ILE A 406 -7.08 -19.49 9.83
N THR A 407 -6.98 -18.50 10.72
CA THR A 407 -7.98 -18.27 11.78
C THR A 407 -9.22 -17.52 11.28
N GLY A 408 -9.23 -17.06 10.03
CA GLY A 408 -10.35 -16.32 9.46
C GLY A 408 -10.06 -15.77 8.07
N LEU A 409 -11.09 -15.16 7.46
CA LEU A 409 -10.97 -14.53 6.13
C LEU A 409 -10.39 -13.10 6.23
N PRO A 410 -9.22 -12.83 5.61
CA PRO A 410 -8.52 -11.54 5.66
C PRO A 410 -9.10 -10.53 4.67
N PHE A 411 -10.36 -10.15 4.86
CA PHE A 411 -10.99 -9.12 4.04
C PHE A 411 -10.36 -7.73 4.28
N PRO A 412 -10.17 -6.92 3.24
CA PRO A 412 -9.85 -5.51 3.41
C PRO A 412 -10.91 -4.79 4.26
N PRO A 413 -10.55 -3.75 5.02
CA PRO A 413 -11.51 -3.02 5.84
C PRO A 413 -12.62 -2.40 4.97
N ARG A 414 -13.85 -2.91 5.09
CA ARG A 414 -14.96 -2.54 4.19
C ARG A 414 -15.31 -1.05 4.21
N MET A 415 -15.10 -0.38 5.34
CA MET A 415 -15.42 1.03 5.54
C MET A 415 -14.25 1.96 5.17
N GLU A 416 -13.11 1.43 4.76
CA GLU A 416 -11.99 2.25 4.29
C GLU A 416 -12.36 2.93 2.96
N PRO A 417 -12.22 4.26 2.83
CA PRO A 417 -12.64 4.98 1.63
C PRO A 417 -12.10 4.40 0.34
N ARG A 418 -10.80 4.05 0.29
CA ARG A 418 -10.17 3.47 -0.89
C ARG A 418 -10.81 2.15 -1.32
N VAL A 419 -11.19 1.29 -0.37
CA VAL A 419 -11.86 0.01 -0.63
C VAL A 419 -13.28 0.24 -1.17
N VAL A 420 -14.03 1.15 -0.55
CA VAL A 420 -15.39 1.53 -1.00
C VAL A 420 -15.35 2.09 -2.42
N LEU A 421 -14.45 3.03 -2.67
CA LEU A 421 -14.31 3.69 -3.97
C LEU A 421 -13.83 2.72 -5.06
N LYS A 422 -12.91 1.80 -4.76
CA LYS A 422 -12.51 0.74 -5.71
C LYS A 422 -13.70 -0.14 -6.10
N MET A 423 -14.52 -0.56 -5.15
CA MET A 423 -15.74 -1.33 -5.45
C MET A 423 -16.71 -0.55 -6.33
N GLN A 424 -16.96 0.72 -6.00
CA GLN A 424 -17.83 1.61 -6.77
C GLN A 424 -17.31 1.83 -8.19
N PHE A 425 -16.01 2.08 -8.33
CA PHE A 425 -15.34 2.24 -9.63
C PHE A 425 -15.53 1.00 -10.50
N LEU A 426 -15.31 -0.21 -9.97
CA LEU A 426 -15.51 -1.45 -10.71
C LEU A 426 -16.98 -1.62 -11.17
N ASP A 427 -17.93 -1.32 -10.31
CA ASP A 427 -19.37 -1.39 -10.62
C ASP A 427 -19.79 -0.32 -11.64
N GLU A 428 -19.16 0.86 -11.65
CA GLU A 428 -19.33 1.92 -12.65
C GLU A 428 -18.78 1.48 -14.02
N MET A 429 -17.54 0.98 -14.06
CA MET A 429 -16.89 0.53 -15.29
C MET A 429 -17.65 -0.62 -15.94
N ARG A 430 -18.09 -1.61 -15.13
CA ARG A 430 -18.90 -2.72 -15.61
C ARG A 430 -20.23 -2.26 -16.22
N ARG A 431 -20.89 -1.25 -15.64
CA ARG A 431 -22.14 -0.68 -16.18
C ARG A 431 -21.94 0.12 -17.46
N SER A 432 -20.82 0.85 -17.56
CA SER A 432 -20.52 1.70 -18.71
C SER A 432 -20.27 0.92 -20.00
N GLY A 433 -20.01 -0.39 -19.92
CA GLY A 433 -19.78 -1.24 -21.09
C GLY A 433 -18.58 -0.79 -21.92
N ALA A 434 -17.55 -0.22 -21.29
CA ALA A 434 -16.41 0.46 -21.92
C ALA A 434 -15.43 -0.47 -22.68
N GLY A 435 -15.94 -1.37 -23.53
CA GLY A 435 -15.17 -2.26 -24.40
C GLY A 435 -14.38 -3.37 -23.69
N ALA A 436 -14.40 -3.38 -22.37
CA ALA A 436 -13.57 -4.21 -21.51
C ALA A 436 -14.42 -4.92 -20.45
N GLN A 437 -14.05 -6.16 -20.11
CA GLN A 437 -14.71 -6.92 -19.05
C GLN A 437 -14.13 -6.53 -17.69
N TYR A 438 -15.00 -6.16 -16.75
CA TYR A 438 -14.64 -5.79 -15.38
C TYR A 438 -15.30 -6.74 -14.37
N LEU A 439 -14.59 -7.03 -13.29
CA LEU A 439 -15.17 -7.65 -12.09
C LEU A 439 -16.21 -6.71 -11.46
N SER A 440 -17.22 -7.25 -10.77
CA SER A 440 -17.98 -6.43 -9.82
C SER A 440 -17.14 -6.08 -8.60
N GLY A 441 -17.52 -5.01 -7.90
CA GLY A 441 -16.90 -4.65 -6.62
C GLY A 441 -16.97 -5.78 -5.59
N ARG A 442 -18.07 -6.57 -5.58
CA ARG A 442 -18.23 -7.72 -4.68
C ARG A 442 -17.29 -8.88 -5.05
N GLU A 443 -17.14 -9.19 -6.34
CA GLU A 443 -16.23 -10.24 -6.81
C GLU A 443 -14.78 -9.90 -6.46
N TRP A 444 -14.35 -8.67 -6.76
CA TRP A 444 -13.04 -8.15 -6.39
C TRP A 444 -12.82 -8.21 -4.87
N TYR A 445 -13.76 -7.71 -4.07
CA TYR A 445 -13.64 -7.71 -2.61
C TYR A 445 -13.48 -9.12 -2.02
N SER A 446 -14.23 -10.09 -2.57
CA SER A 446 -14.08 -11.51 -2.21
C SER A 446 -12.75 -12.08 -2.63
N GLN A 447 -12.26 -11.74 -3.83
CA GLN A 447 -11.00 -12.22 -4.35
C GLN A 447 -9.80 -11.72 -3.53
N GLN A 448 -9.87 -10.48 -3.02
CA GLN A 448 -8.84 -9.94 -2.14
C GLN A 448 -8.65 -10.80 -0.88
N ALA A 449 -9.72 -11.35 -0.29
CA ALA A 449 -9.60 -12.26 0.84
C ALA A 449 -8.96 -13.60 0.42
N SER A 450 -9.42 -14.21 -0.67
CA SER A 450 -8.89 -15.49 -1.16
C SER A 450 -7.41 -15.42 -1.52
N ARG A 451 -6.95 -14.37 -2.22
CA ARG A 451 -5.53 -14.19 -2.56
C ARG A 451 -4.64 -14.15 -1.32
N ALA A 452 -5.06 -13.43 -0.29
CA ALA A 452 -4.30 -13.34 0.96
C ALA A 452 -4.27 -14.67 1.74
N VAL A 453 -5.32 -15.50 1.63
CA VAL A 453 -5.28 -16.88 2.15
C VAL A 453 -4.30 -17.73 1.35
N ASN A 454 -4.37 -17.67 0.01
CA ASN A 454 -3.50 -18.45 -0.88
C ASN A 454 -2.01 -18.13 -0.68
N GLN A 455 -1.66 -16.87 -0.44
CA GLN A 455 -0.30 -16.46 -0.08
C GLN A 455 0.17 -17.04 1.26
N ALA A 456 -0.72 -17.14 2.24
CA ALA A 456 -0.39 -17.69 3.55
C ALA A 456 -0.26 -19.23 3.53
N ILE A 457 -1.16 -19.92 2.80
CA ILE A 457 -1.12 -21.39 2.72
C ILE A 457 -0.02 -21.90 1.77
N GLY A 458 0.34 -21.13 0.74
CA GLY A 458 1.46 -21.43 -0.16
C GLY A 458 2.82 -21.46 0.52
N ARG A 459 2.88 -21.20 1.84
CA ARG A 459 4.08 -21.28 2.65
C ARG A 459 4.44 -22.70 3.11
N VAL A 460 3.47 -23.63 3.07
CA VAL A 460 3.60 -25.00 3.60
C VAL A 460 4.33 -25.95 2.64
N ILE A 461 4.25 -25.70 1.32
CA ILE A 461 4.83 -26.59 0.31
C ILE A 461 5.82 -25.80 -0.55
N ARG A 462 7.09 -26.17 -0.50
CA ARG A 462 8.16 -25.46 -1.24
C ARG A 462 8.76 -26.23 -2.39
N HIS A 463 8.72 -27.55 -2.33
CA HIS A 463 9.25 -28.40 -3.40
C HIS A 463 8.46 -29.70 -3.54
N ARG A 464 8.72 -30.44 -4.61
CA ARG A 464 8.02 -31.69 -4.96
C ARG A 464 8.05 -32.78 -3.87
N GLN A 465 9.04 -32.75 -2.98
CA GLN A 465 9.20 -33.73 -1.89
C GLN A 465 8.63 -33.24 -0.54
N ASP A 466 8.00 -32.06 -0.53
CA ASP A 466 7.55 -31.43 0.71
C ASP A 466 6.17 -31.95 1.13
N TYR A 467 5.80 -31.75 2.39
CA TYR A 467 4.48 -32.14 2.90
C TYR A 467 4.03 -31.26 4.06
N GLY A 468 2.72 -31.16 4.25
CA GLY A 468 2.16 -30.46 5.39
C GLY A 468 0.63 -30.47 5.46
N ALA A 469 0.11 -29.68 6.40
CA ALA A 469 -1.32 -29.61 6.69
C ALA A 469 -1.84 -28.16 6.74
N ILE A 470 -2.98 -27.91 6.11
CA ILE A 470 -3.68 -26.63 6.12
C ILE A 470 -4.97 -26.78 6.93
N PHE A 471 -5.10 -25.95 7.97
CA PHE A 471 -6.26 -25.88 8.86
C PHE A 471 -6.99 -24.56 8.63
N LEU A 472 -8.20 -24.61 8.08
CA LEU A 472 -9.05 -23.45 7.82
C LEU A 472 -10.07 -23.30 8.95
N CYS A 473 -9.74 -22.50 9.97
CA CYS A 473 -10.49 -22.36 11.22
C CYS A 473 -11.56 -21.26 11.17
N ASP A 474 -12.44 -21.32 10.18
CA ASP A 474 -13.61 -20.44 10.07
C ASP A 474 -14.72 -21.14 9.28
N HIS A 475 -15.95 -21.15 9.78
CA HIS A 475 -17.06 -21.82 9.11
C HIS A 475 -17.34 -21.28 7.70
N ARG A 476 -16.99 -20.02 7.39
CA ARG A 476 -17.22 -19.43 6.06
C ARG A 476 -16.43 -20.14 4.95
N PHE A 477 -15.36 -20.84 5.29
CA PHE A 477 -14.64 -21.69 4.32
C PHE A 477 -15.48 -22.86 3.80
N THR A 478 -16.58 -23.22 4.46
CA THR A 478 -17.53 -24.25 3.97
C THR A 478 -18.39 -23.76 2.81
N THR A 479 -18.49 -22.44 2.59
CA THR A 479 -19.30 -21.87 1.51
C THR A 479 -18.66 -22.13 0.15
N GLY A 480 -19.47 -22.49 -0.85
CA GLY A 480 -18.99 -22.84 -2.19
C GLY A 480 -18.21 -21.71 -2.89
N ASP A 481 -18.64 -20.46 -2.66
CA ASP A 481 -18.00 -19.27 -3.23
C ASP A 481 -16.58 -19.05 -2.72
N VAL A 482 -16.32 -19.36 -1.44
CA VAL A 482 -14.98 -19.23 -0.86
C VAL A 482 -14.13 -20.43 -1.26
N ARG A 483 -14.70 -21.65 -1.16
CA ARG A 483 -14.01 -22.90 -1.46
C ARG A 483 -13.54 -23.01 -2.91
N SER A 484 -14.30 -22.46 -3.87
CA SER A 484 -13.94 -22.48 -5.30
C SER A 484 -12.79 -21.54 -5.67
N LYS A 485 -12.35 -20.68 -4.75
CA LYS A 485 -11.30 -19.66 -4.97
C LYS A 485 -9.99 -19.97 -4.23
N LEU A 486 -9.92 -21.10 -3.53
CA LEU A 486 -8.76 -21.53 -2.72
C LEU A 486 -7.99 -22.65 -3.41
#